data_AF-A0A3M1CYE7-F1
#
_entry.id   AF-A0A3M1CYE7-F1
#
_cell.length_a   1.000
_cell.length_b   1.000
_cell.length_c   1.000
_cell.angle_alpha   90.00
_cell.angle_beta   90.00
_cell.angle_gamma   90.00
#
_symmetry.space_group_name_H-M   'P 1'
#
loop_
_entity.id
_entity.type
_entity.pdbx_description
1 polymer ?
#
loop_
_entity_poly.entity_id
_entity_poly.type
_entity_poly.pdbx_seq_one_letter_code
_entity_poly.pdbx_strand_id
1 'polypeptide(L)'
;MPPKPRLSIPTAIQAPPMIHRTAFMIAPVEDAPHTVARARGQAPPSRPPDEARAARRPGPGAVRPVVPPAHAALTPMTSMFAALLVLFGCASEPPPTAPTPVRSASAPASTTQPSAAPPSGTTDGPAQPTGGPADAARPTATCCRTPSATAVVDAYTALTEALASDDEAGAARAVTALADAARAAGRDPELTEDSRRQADSIAQAVQPLAGRSIADIRAVLAELSVDVIRFARENRGGDRTVVAAWCPMAPGHWLQTGTDVRNPYYGAEMLSCGTLEALDDVK
;
A
#
# COMPACT_ATOMS: atom_id res chain seq x y z
N MET A 1 33.28 -54.78 16.87
CA MET A 1 31.88 -54.31 16.70
C MET A 1 31.00 -54.98 17.74
N PRO A 2 30.59 -54.29 18.81
CA PRO A 2 29.46 -54.72 19.63
C PRO A 2 28.13 -54.20 19.04
N PRO A 3 27.04 -54.99 19.04
CA PRO A 3 25.74 -54.53 18.55
C PRO A 3 25.11 -53.53 19.53
N LYS A 4 24.58 -52.42 18.99
CA LYS A 4 23.83 -51.41 19.73
C LYS A 4 22.52 -51.98 20.29
N PRO A 5 22.10 -51.63 21.51
CA PRO A 5 20.80 -52.02 22.05
C PRO A 5 19.66 -51.28 21.34
N ARG A 6 18.62 -52.03 20.97
CA ARG A 6 17.36 -51.51 20.43
C ARG A 6 16.56 -50.84 21.54
N LEU A 7 16.27 -49.54 21.39
CA LEU A 7 15.28 -48.85 22.22
C LEU A 7 13.88 -49.18 21.70
N SER A 8 13.11 -49.90 22.52
CA SER A 8 11.67 -50.08 22.36
C SER A 8 10.95 -48.80 22.79
N ILE A 9 10.17 -48.20 21.89
CA ILE A 9 9.23 -47.11 22.23
C ILE A 9 7.84 -47.74 22.39
N PRO A 10 7.17 -47.56 23.53
CA PRO A 10 5.80 -48.04 23.71
C PRO A 10 4.80 -47.11 22.99
N THR A 11 4.01 -47.73 22.12
CA THR A 11 2.71 -47.26 21.62
C THR A 11 1.75 -47.01 22.78
N ALA A 12 1.11 -45.84 22.81
CA ALA A 12 -0.31 -45.60 23.12
C ALA A 12 -0.55 -44.29 23.90
N ILE A 13 -1.04 -43.25 23.22
CA ILE A 13 -1.94 -42.22 23.77
C ILE A 13 -2.89 -41.84 22.62
N GLN A 14 -4.00 -42.56 22.46
CA GLN A 14 -5.34 -42.18 22.93
C GLN A 14 -5.86 -40.87 22.30
N ALA A 15 -6.64 -41.04 21.24
CA ALA A 15 -7.42 -39.97 20.61
C ALA A 15 -8.59 -39.53 21.53
N PRO A 16 -8.95 -38.23 21.55
CA PRO A 16 -10.10 -37.75 22.32
C PRO A 16 -11.44 -38.16 21.68
N PRO A 17 -12.50 -38.36 22.47
CA PRO A 17 -13.78 -38.87 21.99
C PRO A 17 -14.58 -37.83 21.20
N MET A 18 -15.21 -38.33 20.14
CA MET A 18 -16.21 -37.66 19.32
C MET A 18 -17.38 -37.16 20.19
N ILE A 19 -17.58 -35.84 20.23
CA ILE A 19 -18.81 -35.23 20.77
C ILE A 19 -19.92 -35.48 19.74
N HIS A 20 -20.84 -36.38 20.08
CA HIS A 20 -22.12 -36.52 19.39
C HIS A 20 -22.89 -35.20 19.50
N ARG A 21 -23.00 -34.46 18.40
CA ARG A 21 -23.98 -33.40 18.24
C ARG A 21 -25.36 -34.03 18.15
N THR A 22 -26.08 -33.96 19.27
CA THR A 22 -27.52 -34.21 19.35
C THR A 22 -28.24 -33.41 18.28
N ALA A 23 -29.01 -34.11 17.44
CA ALA A 23 -29.95 -33.54 16.50
C ALA A 23 -30.99 -32.71 17.26
N PHE A 24 -30.92 -31.39 17.11
CA PHE A 24 -31.98 -30.50 17.55
C PHE A 24 -33.08 -30.54 16.49
N MET A 25 -34.16 -31.25 16.80
CA MET A 25 -35.39 -31.26 16.01
C MET A 25 -35.98 -29.85 16.01
N ILE A 26 -35.86 -29.16 14.89
CA ILE A 26 -36.61 -27.93 14.61
C ILE A 26 -38.01 -28.37 14.21
N ALA A 27 -38.98 -28.07 15.07
CA ALA A 27 -40.40 -28.19 14.76
C ALA A 27 -40.77 -27.18 13.65
N PRO A 28 -41.67 -27.54 12.71
CA PRO A 28 -42.17 -26.61 11.71
C PRO A 28 -43.12 -25.60 12.37
N VAL A 29 -42.82 -24.31 12.27
CA VAL A 29 -43.79 -23.25 12.61
C VAL A 29 -44.73 -23.08 11.42
N GLU A 30 -46.01 -23.15 11.72
CA GLU A 30 -47.12 -23.11 10.77
C GLU A 30 -47.20 -21.80 9.97
N ASP A 31 -47.66 -22.00 8.74
CA ASP A 31 -48.02 -21.08 7.68
C ASP A 31 -49.06 -20.05 8.15
N ALA A 32 -48.76 -18.75 8.01
CA ALA A 32 -49.74 -17.67 8.15
C ALA A 32 -50.02 -17.08 6.76
N PRO A 33 -51.28 -17.08 6.28
CA PRO A 33 -51.61 -16.60 4.95
C PRO A 33 -51.59 -15.07 4.89
N HIS A 34 -50.64 -14.51 4.14
CA HIS A 34 -50.70 -13.12 3.71
C HIS A 34 -51.76 -12.96 2.62
N THR A 35 -52.86 -12.33 3.02
CA THR A 35 -53.95 -11.89 2.14
C THR A 35 -53.42 -10.90 1.10
N VAL A 36 -53.46 -11.33 -0.16
CA VAL A 36 -53.19 -10.50 -1.34
C VAL A 36 -54.34 -9.50 -1.53
N ALA A 37 -54.14 -8.25 -1.12
CA ALA A 37 -55.02 -7.15 -1.49
C ALA A 37 -54.56 -6.53 -2.82
N ARG A 38 -55.24 -6.93 -3.89
CA ARG A 38 -55.10 -6.45 -5.26
C ARG A 38 -55.72 -5.05 -5.37
N ALA A 39 -54.92 -3.99 -5.23
CA ALA A 39 -55.35 -2.64 -5.59
C ALA A 39 -55.17 -2.42 -7.10
N ARG A 40 -56.30 -2.39 -7.80
CA ARG A 40 -56.42 -1.96 -9.19
C ARG A 40 -56.24 -0.44 -9.28
N GLY A 41 -55.34 -0.03 -10.16
CA GLY A 41 -55.49 1.09 -11.10
C GLY A 41 -55.73 2.49 -10.55
N GLN A 42 -54.76 3.38 -10.80
CA GLN A 42 -54.99 4.61 -11.58
C GLN A 42 -53.67 5.30 -11.90
N ALA A 43 -53.36 5.37 -13.20
CA ALA A 43 -52.35 6.25 -13.76
C ALA A 43 -52.93 7.68 -13.86
N PRO A 44 -52.20 8.73 -13.48
CA PRO A 44 -52.54 10.09 -13.88
C PRO A 44 -51.89 10.45 -15.25
N PRO A 45 -52.53 11.34 -16.03
CA PRO A 45 -52.21 11.58 -17.43
C PRO A 45 -50.96 12.45 -17.64
N SER A 46 -50.29 12.17 -18.75
CA SER A 46 -49.25 12.94 -19.41
C SER A 46 -49.72 14.35 -19.80
N ARG A 47 -48.86 15.36 -19.57
CA ARG A 47 -48.99 16.71 -20.16
C ARG A 47 -47.83 16.96 -21.14
N PRO A 48 -48.09 17.64 -22.28
CA PRO A 48 -47.11 17.90 -23.35
C PRO A 48 -46.15 19.06 -23.01
N PRO A 49 -45.07 19.23 -23.79
CA PRO A 49 -44.10 20.31 -23.61
C PRO A 49 -44.64 21.61 -24.23
N ASP A 50 -44.33 22.75 -23.63
CA ASP A 50 -44.53 24.04 -24.28
C ASP A 50 -43.32 24.95 -24.08
N GLU A 51 -43.00 25.62 -25.17
CA GLU A 51 -41.75 26.31 -25.44
C GLU A 51 -41.68 27.70 -24.80
N ALA A 52 -40.44 28.19 -24.71
CA ALA A 52 -40.03 29.58 -24.89
C ALA A 52 -40.78 30.70 -24.13
N ARG A 53 -40.07 31.32 -23.18
CA ARG A 53 -40.07 32.80 -23.13
C ARG A 53 -38.70 33.39 -22.81
N ALA A 54 -38.15 33.99 -23.86
CA ALA A 54 -37.01 34.88 -23.83
C ALA A 54 -37.25 36.13 -22.97
N ALA A 55 -36.13 36.63 -22.45
CA ALA A 55 -35.77 38.04 -22.24
C ALA A 55 -36.71 38.92 -21.38
N ARG A 56 -36.17 39.37 -20.24
CA ARG A 56 -36.17 40.80 -19.84
C ARG A 56 -35.13 41.05 -18.74
N ARG A 57 -34.08 41.80 -19.11
CA ARG A 57 -33.25 42.60 -18.18
C ARG A 57 -34.03 43.86 -17.78
N PRO A 58 -33.87 44.32 -16.53
CA PRO A 58 -33.39 45.68 -16.26
C PRO A 58 -32.29 45.62 -15.17
N GLY A 59 -31.12 46.24 -15.32
CA GLY A 59 -30.86 47.65 -15.04
C GLY A 59 -30.10 47.80 -13.71
N PRO A 60 -29.00 48.58 -13.60
CA PRO A 60 -28.07 48.52 -12.48
C PRO A 60 -28.56 49.39 -11.30
N GLY A 61 -28.54 48.83 -10.08
CA GLY A 61 -28.96 49.54 -8.88
C GLY A 61 -28.24 49.03 -7.63
N ALA A 62 -27.32 49.87 -7.13
CA ALA A 62 -26.87 49.99 -5.75
C ALA A 62 -26.43 48.70 -5.00
N VAL A 63 -25.13 48.48 -4.98
CA VAL A 63 -24.43 47.62 -4.00
C VAL A 63 -24.64 48.22 -2.60
N ARG A 64 -25.35 47.51 -1.73
CA ARG A 64 -25.37 47.81 -0.29
C ARG A 64 -24.18 47.07 0.37
N PRO A 65 -23.39 47.73 1.23
CA PRO A 65 -22.30 47.07 1.94
C PRO A 65 -22.87 46.12 3.00
N VAL A 66 -22.43 44.86 2.95
CA VAL A 66 -22.59 43.89 4.03
C VAL A 66 -21.60 44.25 5.14
N VAL A 67 -22.13 44.58 6.30
CA VAL A 67 -21.40 44.86 7.54
C VAL A 67 -20.95 43.52 8.15
N PRO A 68 -19.66 43.32 8.49
CA PRO A 68 -19.20 42.14 9.22
C PRO A 68 -19.52 42.26 10.73
N PRO A 69 -19.80 41.15 11.44
CA PRO A 69 -19.97 41.17 12.89
C PRO A 69 -18.62 41.41 13.59
N ALA A 70 -18.66 42.32 14.56
CA ALA A 70 -17.53 42.77 15.36
C ALA A 70 -16.90 41.64 16.18
N HIS A 71 -15.56 41.58 16.15
CA HIS A 71 -14.73 40.81 17.06
C HIS A 71 -14.84 41.37 18.48
N ALA A 72 -15.30 40.54 19.42
CA ALA A 72 -15.15 40.80 20.85
C ALA A 72 -13.72 40.43 21.26
N ALA A 73 -12.90 41.46 21.50
CA ALA A 73 -11.59 41.36 22.14
C ALA A 73 -11.76 41.51 23.66
N LEU A 74 -11.32 40.52 24.44
CA LEU A 74 -11.12 40.60 25.88
C LEU A 74 -9.72 40.07 26.23
N THR A 75 -8.80 41.04 26.32
CA THR A 75 -7.69 41.22 27.27
C THR A 75 -6.85 40.01 27.76
N PRO A 76 -5.51 40.06 27.59
CA PRO A 76 -4.57 39.17 28.29
C PRO A 76 -4.28 39.69 29.71
N MET A 77 -4.53 38.85 30.72
CA MET A 77 -4.20 39.12 32.12
C MET A 77 -2.75 38.70 32.38
N THR A 78 -1.85 39.69 32.40
CA THR A 78 -0.47 39.60 32.92
C THR A 78 -0.39 40.53 34.12
N SER A 79 -0.01 40.05 35.31
CA SER A 79 0.86 40.76 36.28
C SER A 79 0.97 40.06 37.65
N MET A 80 2.22 39.92 38.10
CA MET A 80 2.73 39.92 39.49
C MET A 80 2.43 38.77 40.47
N PHE A 81 3.41 37.90 40.65
CA PHE A 81 4.06 37.62 41.94
C PHE A 81 5.56 37.36 41.64
N ALA A 82 6.42 38.34 41.93
CA ALA A 82 7.17 38.51 43.19
C ALA A 82 8.49 37.73 43.20
N ALA A 83 9.56 38.52 43.29
CA ALA A 83 10.97 38.15 43.32
C ALA A 83 11.35 37.17 44.43
N LEU A 84 12.26 36.25 44.11
CA LEU A 84 13.31 35.84 45.05
C LEU A 84 14.64 35.66 44.28
N LEU A 85 15.53 36.63 44.51
CA LEU A 85 16.93 36.63 44.12
C LEU A 85 17.72 35.66 45.02
N VAL A 86 18.38 34.65 44.44
CA VAL A 86 19.61 34.09 45.01
C VAL A 86 20.65 33.97 43.91
N LEU A 87 21.78 34.61 44.19
CA LEU A 87 23.00 34.75 43.40
C LEU A 87 23.76 33.43 43.27
N PHE A 88 24.18 33.07 42.05
CA PHE A 88 25.38 32.29 41.70
C PHE A 88 25.35 32.20 40.17
N GLY A 89 26.37 32.49 39.37
CA GLY A 89 27.78 32.76 39.53
C GLY A 89 28.35 32.61 38.11
N CYS A 90 29.18 33.55 37.67
CA CYS A 90 29.70 33.66 36.31
C CYS A 90 30.52 32.43 35.86
N ALA A 91 30.35 32.00 34.62
CA ALA A 91 31.46 31.58 33.75
C ALA A 91 30.99 31.63 32.29
N SER A 92 31.50 32.61 31.57
CA SER A 92 31.37 32.76 30.13
C SER A 92 32.39 31.87 29.44
N GLU A 93 31.95 30.86 28.68
CA GLU A 93 32.80 30.16 27.70
C GLU A 93 32.42 30.64 26.29
N PRO A 94 33.37 31.19 25.50
CA PRO A 94 33.13 31.53 24.09
C PRO A 94 33.24 30.28 23.17
N PRO A 95 32.53 30.27 22.03
CA PRO A 95 32.48 29.12 21.13
C PRO A 95 33.76 28.95 20.29
N PRO A 96 34.13 27.72 19.89
CA PRO A 96 35.28 27.49 19.02
C PRO A 96 35.02 27.97 17.59
N THR A 97 35.96 28.75 17.10
CA THR A 97 36.06 29.30 15.75
C THR A 97 36.31 28.22 14.70
N ALA A 98 35.57 28.31 13.60
CA ALA A 98 35.80 27.54 12.38
C ALA A 98 37.12 27.97 11.70
N PRO A 99 37.90 27.03 11.14
CA PRO A 99 38.95 27.37 10.19
C PRO A 99 38.40 27.55 8.77
N THR A 100 38.83 28.65 8.17
CA THR A 100 38.64 29.11 6.80
C THR A 100 39.32 28.21 5.74
N PRO A 101 39.00 28.39 4.45
CA PRO A 101 39.27 27.41 3.39
C PRO A 101 40.69 27.49 2.85
N VAL A 102 41.30 26.34 2.59
CA VAL A 102 42.52 26.23 1.80
C VAL A 102 42.21 26.36 0.31
N ARG A 103 42.78 27.41 -0.29
CA ARG A 103 42.90 27.63 -1.73
C ARG A 103 44.34 27.27 -2.14
N SER A 104 44.48 26.24 -2.97
CA SER A 104 45.64 25.98 -3.84
C SER A 104 45.07 25.44 -5.16
N ALA A 105 44.98 26.26 -6.21
CA ALA A 105 46.02 26.49 -7.22
C ALA A 105 46.23 25.27 -8.16
N SER A 106 45.54 25.35 -9.30
CA SER A 106 45.88 24.96 -10.69
C SER A 106 47.03 23.98 -10.98
N ALA A 107 46.68 22.88 -11.67
CA ALA A 107 47.13 22.41 -13.01
C ALA A 107 48.62 22.57 -13.43
N PRO A 108 49.24 21.62 -14.20
CA PRO A 108 48.71 21.22 -15.52
C PRO A 108 48.93 19.76 -15.98
N ALA A 109 48.32 19.52 -17.15
CA ALA A 109 48.32 18.36 -18.01
C ALA A 109 49.71 17.80 -18.39
N SER A 110 49.73 16.48 -18.63
CA SER A 110 50.69 15.67 -19.39
C SER A 110 50.27 14.20 -19.16
N THR A 111 50.16 13.25 -20.09
CA THR A 111 50.64 13.14 -21.46
C THR A 111 49.85 12.02 -22.13
N THR A 112 49.43 12.29 -23.35
CA THR A 112 48.99 11.34 -24.38
C THR A 112 50.02 10.23 -24.58
N GLN A 113 49.62 8.96 -24.64
CA GLN A 113 50.32 8.03 -25.54
C GLN A 113 49.38 6.99 -26.17
N PRO A 114 49.64 6.60 -27.44
CA PRO A 114 48.77 5.80 -28.28
C PRO A 114 49.20 4.33 -28.34
N SER A 115 48.25 3.44 -28.66
CA SER A 115 48.45 2.13 -29.31
C SER A 115 47.17 1.32 -29.15
N ALA A 116 46.70 0.48 -30.07
CA ALA A 116 47.00 0.17 -31.45
C ALA A 116 45.88 -0.82 -31.82
N ALA A 117 45.27 -0.69 -32.99
CA ALA A 117 44.63 -1.83 -33.67
C ALA A 117 45.74 -2.83 -34.09
N PRO A 118 45.51 -4.10 -34.50
CA PRO A 118 44.31 -4.71 -35.13
C PRO A 118 44.11 -6.21 -34.63
N PRO A 119 43.48 -7.19 -35.33
CA PRO A 119 42.74 -7.16 -36.59
C PRO A 119 41.33 -7.77 -36.57
N SER A 120 40.62 -7.48 -37.66
CA SER A 120 39.43 -8.18 -38.14
C SER A 120 39.62 -9.69 -38.14
N GLY A 121 38.85 -10.37 -37.30
CA GLY A 121 38.57 -11.80 -37.39
C GLY A 121 37.13 -11.96 -37.83
N THR A 122 36.94 -12.32 -39.10
CA THR A 122 35.70 -12.90 -39.62
C THR A 122 35.54 -14.28 -38.99
N THR A 123 34.65 -14.40 -38.02
CA THR A 123 34.11 -15.70 -37.60
C THR A 123 32.63 -15.71 -37.97
N ASP A 124 32.33 -16.38 -39.08
CA ASP A 124 30.99 -16.87 -39.42
C ASP A 124 30.55 -17.87 -38.33
N GLY A 125 30.01 -17.34 -37.24
CA GLY A 125 29.20 -18.09 -36.28
C GLY A 125 27.75 -18.05 -36.74
N PRO A 126 26.98 -19.15 -36.65
CA PRO A 126 25.59 -19.15 -37.10
C PRO A 126 24.85 -18.04 -36.37
N ALA A 127 24.29 -17.13 -37.16
CA ALA A 127 23.37 -16.10 -36.70
C ALA A 127 22.35 -16.77 -35.78
N GLN A 128 22.42 -16.47 -34.48
CA GLN A 128 21.30 -16.74 -33.59
C GLN A 128 20.10 -16.04 -34.22
N PRO A 129 18.97 -16.74 -34.39
CA PRO A 129 17.77 -16.11 -34.92
C PRO A 129 17.38 -14.97 -34.00
N THR A 130 17.54 -13.76 -34.53
CA THR A 130 16.85 -12.56 -34.09
C THR A 130 15.37 -12.77 -34.29
N GLY A 131 14.58 -12.55 -33.24
CA GLY A 131 13.11 -12.55 -33.31
C GLY A 131 12.44 -13.77 -32.67
N GLY A 132 12.57 -13.91 -31.35
CA GLY A 132 11.51 -14.52 -30.54
C GLY A 132 10.39 -13.49 -30.32
N PRO A 133 9.11 -13.89 -30.26
CA PRO A 133 8.00 -12.95 -30.21
C PRO A 133 8.10 -12.08 -28.96
N ALA A 134 8.08 -10.76 -29.16
CA ALA A 134 8.03 -9.75 -28.10
C ALA A 134 6.68 -9.71 -27.35
N ASP A 135 5.91 -10.81 -27.35
CA ASP A 135 4.55 -10.87 -26.83
C ASP A 135 4.25 -12.23 -26.15
N ALA A 136 5.21 -12.77 -25.39
CA ALA A 136 4.80 -13.67 -24.32
C ALA A 136 4.01 -12.83 -23.32
N ALA A 137 2.68 -13.00 -23.30
CA ALA A 137 1.78 -12.29 -22.41
C ALA A 137 2.33 -12.37 -20.97
N ARG A 138 2.77 -11.22 -20.46
CA ARG A 138 3.39 -11.11 -19.14
C ARG A 138 2.34 -11.56 -18.10
N PRO A 139 2.74 -12.27 -17.04
CA PRO A 139 1.78 -12.90 -16.15
C PRO A 139 1.11 -11.88 -15.21
N THR A 140 0.17 -11.10 -15.75
CA THR A 140 -0.56 -10.05 -15.02
C THR A 140 -1.96 -10.51 -14.63
N ALA A 141 -2.45 -10.04 -13.49
CA ALA A 141 -3.83 -10.20 -13.05
C ALA A 141 -4.53 -8.83 -12.90
N THR A 142 -5.85 -8.82 -13.08
CA THR A 142 -6.69 -7.64 -12.83
C THR A 142 -7.21 -7.61 -11.39
N CYS A 143 -7.10 -6.46 -10.75
CA CYS A 143 -7.70 -6.09 -9.47
C CYS A 143 -8.29 -4.67 -9.59
N CYS A 144 -9.13 -4.14 -8.72
CA CYS A 144 -10.05 -4.88 -7.89
C CYS A 144 -11.49 -4.47 -8.25
N ARG A 145 -12.45 -5.35 -8.00
CA ARG A 145 -13.87 -5.09 -8.33
C ARG A 145 -14.48 -3.91 -7.58
N THR A 146 -13.97 -3.59 -6.39
CA THR A 146 -14.46 -2.46 -5.59
C THR A 146 -13.39 -1.37 -5.47
N PRO A 147 -13.80 -0.10 -5.30
CA PRO A 147 -12.87 1.00 -5.05
C PRO A 147 -12.05 0.81 -3.76
N SER A 148 -12.64 0.26 -2.70
CA SER A 148 -11.95 0.05 -1.43
C SER A 148 -10.85 -1.00 -1.52
N ALA A 149 -11.08 -2.11 -2.24
CA ALA A 149 -10.05 -3.11 -2.48
C ALA A 149 -8.94 -2.56 -3.37
N THR A 150 -9.30 -1.76 -4.38
CA THR A 150 -8.32 -1.07 -5.22
C THR A 150 -7.43 -0.15 -4.39
N ALA A 151 -8.01 0.61 -3.45
CA ALA A 151 -7.24 1.49 -2.56
C ALA A 151 -6.24 0.73 -1.67
N VAL A 152 -6.59 -0.47 -1.17
CA VAL A 152 -5.66 -1.31 -0.39
C VAL A 152 -4.47 -1.75 -1.25
N VAL A 153 -4.75 -2.25 -2.45
CA VAL A 153 -3.71 -2.74 -3.37
C VAL A 153 -2.83 -1.60 -3.89
N ASP A 154 -3.40 -0.43 -4.17
CA ASP A 154 -2.65 0.74 -4.60
C ASP A 154 -1.76 1.29 -3.48
N ALA A 155 -2.27 1.36 -2.23
CA ALA A 155 -1.46 1.79 -1.10
C ALA A 155 -0.30 0.82 -0.81
N TYR A 156 -0.55 -0.50 -0.93
CA TYR A 156 0.50 -1.50 -0.78
C TYR A 156 1.53 -1.45 -1.92
N THR A 157 1.10 -1.30 -3.17
CA THR A 157 2.07 -1.20 -4.29
C THR A 157 2.85 0.12 -4.27
N ALA A 158 2.28 1.20 -3.73
CA ALA A 158 3.02 2.41 -3.42
C ALA A 158 4.07 2.18 -2.31
N LEU A 159 3.74 1.37 -1.29
CA LEU A 159 4.69 0.96 -0.26
C LEU A 159 5.85 0.16 -0.86
N THR A 160 5.58 -0.88 -1.66
CA THR A 160 6.66 -1.69 -2.26
C THR A 160 7.52 -0.88 -3.23
N GLU A 161 6.93 0.04 -3.98
CA GLU A 161 7.68 0.96 -4.86
C GLU A 161 8.59 1.91 -4.08
N ALA A 162 8.11 2.49 -2.98
CA ALA A 162 8.92 3.34 -2.11
C ALA A 162 10.06 2.55 -1.46
N LEU A 163 9.78 1.34 -0.98
CA LEU A 163 10.79 0.43 -0.46
C LEU A 163 11.81 0.05 -1.54
N ALA A 164 11.40 -0.21 -2.77
CA ALA A 164 12.31 -0.54 -3.87
C ALA A 164 13.20 0.66 -4.26
N SER A 165 12.74 1.87 -4.01
CA SER A 165 13.49 3.10 -4.32
C SER A 165 14.27 3.68 -3.14
N ASP A 166 14.34 2.96 -2.02
CA ASP A 166 14.92 3.43 -0.75
C ASP A 166 14.32 4.78 -0.26
N ASP A 167 13.07 5.09 -0.63
CA ASP A 167 12.38 6.32 -0.21
C ASP A 167 11.74 6.12 1.17
N GLU A 168 12.48 6.44 2.22
CA GLU A 168 12.01 6.33 3.61
C GLU A 168 10.77 7.19 3.88
N ALA A 169 10.72 8.41 3.36
CA ALA A 169 9.58 9.30 3.56
C ALA A 169 8.34 8.80 2.79
N GLY A 170 8.54 8.27 1.58
CA GLY A 170 7.51 7.60 0.78
C GLY A 170 6.96 6.35 1.47
N ALA A 171 7.85 5.51 2.01
CA ALA A 171 7.46 4.31 2.73
C ALA A 171 6.62 4.66 3.97
N ALA A 172 7.03 5.66 4.75
CA ALA A 172 6.27 6.13 5.91
C ALA A 172 4.86 6.62 5.52
N ARG A 173 4.74 7.40 4.44
CA ARG A 173 3.43 7.84 3.92
C ARG A 173 2.57 6.67 3.45
N ALA A 174 3.17 5.73 2.73
CA ALA A 174 2.46 4.57 2.19
C ALA A 174 1.99 3.60 3.28
N VAL A 175 2.75 3.45 4.38
CA VAL A 175 2.30 2.71 5.57
C VAL A 175 1.03 3.31 6.16
N THR A 176 0.98 4.64 6.35
CA THR A 176 -0.23 5.31 6.84
C THR A 176 -1.40 5.13 5.87
N ALA A 177 -1.16 5.34 4.58
CA ALA A 177 -2.19 5.18 3.55
C ALA A 177 -2.74 3.74 3.50
N LEU A 178 -1.87 2.74 3.63
CA LEU A 178 -2.27 1.33 3.64
C LEU A 178 -3.10 1.00 4.88
N ALA A 179 -2.72 1.51 6.06
CA ALA A 179 -3.50 1.33 7.28
C ALA A 179 -4.93 1.89 7.12
N ASP A 180 -5.04 3.08 6.56
CA ASP A 180 -6.33 3.76 6.39
C ASP A 180 -7.20 3.11 5.32
N ALA A 181 -6.61 2.75 4.17
CA ALA A 181 -7.29 2.01 3.12
C ALA A 181 -7.80 0.65 3.61
N ALA A 182 -6.98 -0.08 4.35
CA ALA A 182 -7.34 -1.39 4.91
C ALA A 182 -8.48 -1.28 5.93
N ARG A 183 -8.45 -0.29 6.83
CA ARG A 183 -9.56 -0.01 7.77
C ARG A 183 -10.85 0.40 7.08
N ALA A 184 -10.76 1.09 5.93
CA ALA A 184 -11.93 1.46 5.15
C ALA A 184 -12.53 0.25 4.44
N ALA A 185 -11.68 -0.58 3.81
CA ALA A 185 -12.08 -1.84 3.21
C ALA A 185 -12.72 -2.80 4.22
N GLY A 186 -12.20 -2.89 5.45
CA GLY A 186 -12.79 -3.67 6.54
C GLY A 186 -14.23 -3.27 6.92
N ARG A 187 -14.71 -2.10 6.46
CA ARG A 187 -16.07 -1.60 6.67
C ARG A 187 -16.92 -1.58 5.40
N ASP A 188 -16.38 -2.03 4.28
CA ASP A 188 -17.06 -1.97 2.99
C ASP A 188 -18.10 -3.10 2.86
N PRO A 189 -19.42 -2.79 2.75
CA PRO A 189 -20.44 -3.81 2.56
C PRO A 189 -20.39 -4.51 1.19
N GLU A 190 -19.73 -3.93 0.18
CA GLU A 190 -19.56 -4.56 -1.14
C GLU A 190 -18.52 -5.69 -1.14
N LEU A 191 -17.63 -5.69 -0.15
CA LEU A 191 -16.69 -6.78 0.05
C LEU A 191 -17.35 -8.00 0.70
N THR A 192 -16.75 -9.17 0.48
CA THR A 192 -17.13 -10.36 1.24
C THR A 192 -16.73 -10.20 2.70
N GLU A 193 -17.39 -10.94 3.60
CA GLU A 193 -17.03 -10.95 5.02
C GLU A 193 -15.59 -11.43 5.24
N ASP A 194 -15.12 -12.40 4.45
CA ASP A 194 -13.74 -12.90 4.51
C ASP A 194 -12.73 -11.82 4.08
N SER A 195 -13.01 -11.13 2.96
CA SER A 195 -12.15 -10.04 2.49
C SER A 195 -12.14 -8.85 3.46
N ARG A 196 -13.26 -8.53 4.13
CA ARG A 196 -13.27 -7.52 5.21
C ARG A 196 -12.37 -7.92 6.38
N ARG A 197 -12.50 -9.15 6.89
CA ARG A 197 -11.63 -9.64 7.99
C ARG A 197 -10.16 -9.63 7.60
N GLN A 198 -9.86 -9.93 6.34
CA GLN A 198 -8.51 -9.85 5.83
C GLN A 198 -7.98 -8.42 5.74
N ALA A 199 -8.81 -7.47 5.29
CA ALA A 199 -8.45 -6.05 5.32
C ALA A 199 -8.18 -5.57 6.77
N ASP A 200 -8.96 -6.03 7.75
CA ASP A 200 -8.70 -5.73 9.16
C ASP A 200 -7.37 -6.34 9.65
N SER A 201 -7.01 -7.56 9.22
CA SER A 201 -5.69 -8.16 9.50
C SER A 201 -4.55 -7.31 8.94
N ILE A 202 -4.66 -6.87 7.68
CA ILE A 202 -3.70 -5.97 7.03
C ILE A 202 -3.56 -4.67 7.82
N ALA A 203 -4.67 -4.06 8.23
CA ALA A 203 -4.66 -2.84 9.02
C ALA A 203 -3.94 -3.01 10.36
N GLN A 204 -4.17 -4.12 11.05
CA GLN A 204 -3.53 -4.44 12.33
C GLN A 204 -2.02 -4.69 12.17
N ALA A 205 -1.61 -5.40 11.11
CA ALA A 205 -0.21 -5.69 10.81
C ALA A 205 0.58 -4.42 10.46
N VAL A 206 -0.02 -3.49 9.72
CA VAL A 206 0.68 -2.30 9.23
C VAL A 206 0.67 -1.13 10.23
N GLN A 207 -0.33 -1.05 11.12
CA GLN A 207 -0.45 0.02 12.11
C GLN A 207 0.82 0.25 12.98
N PRO A 208 1.50 -0.77 13.52
CA PRO A 208 2.73 -0.56 14.32
C PRO A 208 3.92 -0.06 13.49
N LEU A 209 3.82 -0.05 12.16
CA LEU A 209 4.89 0.41 11.27
C LEU A 209 4.92 1.93 11.08
N ALA A 210 3.89 2.64 11.54
CA ALA A 210 3.84 4.10 11.43
C ALA A 210 5.04 4.76 12.13
N GLY A 211 5.81 5.56 11.39
CA GLY A 211 7.02 6.21 11.91
C GLY A 211 8.19 5.26 12.17
N ARG A 212 8.16 4.04 11.63
CA ARG A 212 9.30 3.10 11.68
C ARG A 212 10.22 3.30 10.49
N SER A 213 11.46 2.82 10.67
CA SER A 213 12.50 2.94 9.63
C SER A 213 12.19 2.04 8.45
N ILE A 214 12.81 2.31 7.30
CA ILE A 214 12.68 1.45 6.12
C ILE A 214 13.12 0.00 6.40
N ALA A 215 14.12 -0.19 7.25
CA ALA A 215 14.60 -1.51 7.66
C ALA A 215 13.56 -2.26 8.49
N ASP A 216 12.90 -1.58 9.43
CA ASP A 216 11.82 -2.16 10.25
C ASP A 216 10.63 -2.57 9.37
N ILE A 217 10.27 -1.76 8.37
CA ILE A 217 9.18 -2.06 7.43
C ILE A 217 9.54 -3.29 6.57
N ARG A 218 10.77 -3.36 6.04
CA ARG A 218 11.25 -4.52 5.26
C ARG A 218 11.23 -5.81 6.07
N ALA A 219 11.55 -5.74 7.37
CA ALA A 219 11.61 -6.92 8.24
C ALA A 219 10.26 -7.66 8.35
N VAL A 220 9.14 -6.95 8.24
CA VAL A 220 7.79 -7.54 8.31
C VAL A 220 7.11 -7.66 6.93
N LEU A 221 7.75 -7.19 5.86
CA LEU A 221 7.14 -7.10 4.54
C LEU A 221 6.70 -8.48 4.02
N ALA A 222 7.45 -9.55 4.32
CA ALA A 222 7.09 -10.89 3.87
C ALA A 222 5.73 -11.36 4.40
N GLU A 223 5.46 -11.16 5.68
CA GLU A 223 4.18 -11.52 6.31
C GLU A 223 3.05 -10.64 5.77
N LEU A 224 3.29 -9.33 5.66
CA LEU A 224 2.33 -8.39 5.08
C LEU A 224 1.99 -8.73 3.62
N SER A 225 2.99 -9.11 2.82
CA SER A 225 2.79 -9.50 1.43
C SER A 225 1.88 -10.71 1.29
N VAL A 226 1.99 -11.72 2.16
CA VAL A 226 1.11 -12.90 2.14
C VAL A 226 -0.34 -12.46 2.27
N ASP A 227 -0.62 -11.59 3.24
CA ASP A 227 -1.96 -11.06 3.46
C ASP A 227 -2.45 -10.21 2.28
N VAL A 228 -1.64 -9.32 1.72
CA VAL A 228 -2.09 -8.50 0.59
C VAL A 228 -2.26 -9.31 -0.70
N ILE A 229 -1.39 -10.30 -0.96
CA ILE A 229 -1.50 -11.20 -2.12
C ILE A 229 -2.80 -12.00 -2.06
N ARG A 230 -3.12 -12.59 -0.90
CA ARG A 230 -4.39 -13.30 -0.71
C ARG A 230 -5.58 -12.35 -0.89
N PHE A 231 -5.50 -11.12 -0.38
CA PHE A 231 -6.57 -10.13 -0.48
C PHE A 231 -6.83 -9.75 -1.94
N ALA A 232 -5.76 -9.52 -2.71
CA ALA A 232 -5.85 -9.24 -4.14
C ALA A 232 -6.45 -10.42 -4.93
N ARG A 233 -6.13 -11.68 -4.58
CA ARG A 233 -6.71 -12.87 -5.21
C ARG A 233 -8.22 -12.97 -5.01
N GLU A 234 -8.70 -12.73 -3.79
CA GLU A 234 -10.12 -12.78 -3.47
C GLU A 234 -10.91 -11.64 -4.15
N ASN A 235 -10.26 -10.49 -4.36
CA ASN A 235 -10.87 -9.26 -4.88
C ASN A 235 -10.56 -8.98 -6.36
N ARG A 236 -10.12 -10.00 -7.11
CA ARG A 236 -9.84 -9.95 -8.56
C ARG A 236 -10.98 -9.34 -9.38
N GLY A 237 -10.61 -8.85 -10.57
CA GLY A 237 -11.45 -8.13 -11.53
C GLY A 237 -11.12 -6.64 -11.54
N GLY A 238 -11.93 -5.80 -12.18
CA GLY A 238 -11.62 -4.36 -12.31
C GLY A 238 -10.47 -4.08 -13.28
N ASP A 239 -9.94 -2.86 -13.24
CA ASP A 239 -9.05 -2.33 -14.28
C ASP A 239 -7.58 -2.20 -13.86
N ARG A 240 -7.28 -2.34 -12.56
CA ARG A 240 -5.91 -2.26 -12.03
C ARG A 240 -5.15 -3.53 -12.37
N THR A 241 -4.05 -3.37 -13.11
CA THR A 241 -3.17 -4.50 -13.44
C THR A 241 -2.11 -4.65 -12.37
N VAL A 242 -2.01 -5.84 -11.79
CA VAL A 242 -0.99 -6.21 -10.80
C VAL A 242 -0.27 -7.48 -11.22
N VAL A 243 0.97 -7.61 -10.78
CA VAL A 243 1.80 -8.79 -11.01
C VAL A 243 2.50 -9.17 -9.72
N ALA A 244 2.66 -10.47 -9.49
CA ALA A 244 3.47 -10.97 -8.40
C ALA A 244 4.94 -11.06 -8.85
N ALA A 245 5.84 -10.87 -7.91
CA ALA A 245 7.27 -10.99 -8.14
C ALA A 245 7.93 -11.75 -6.98
N TRP A 246 9.04 -12.41 -7.31
CA TRP A 246 9.83 -13.20 -6.38
C TRP A 246 11.32 -13.11 -6.71
N CYS A 247 12.17 -13.13 -5.68
CA CYS A 247 13.64 -13.20 -5.82
C CYS A 247 14.13 -14.34 -4.90
N PRO A 248 14.99 -15.27 -5.37
CA PRO A 248 15.49 -16.37 -4.54
C PRO A 248 16.19 -15.97 -3.24
N MET A 249 16.67 -14.72 -3.17
CA MET A 249 17.30 -14.18 -1.97
C MET A 249 16.29 -13.48 -1.05
N ALA A 250 15.16 -13.00 -1.60
CA ALA A 250 14.16 -12.26 -0.84
C ALA A 250 13.38 -13.19 0.11
N PRO A 251 12.95 -12.70 1.28
CA PRO A 251 12.17 -13.49 2.24
C PRO A 251 10.77 -13.91 1.76
N GLY A 252 10.23 -13.26 0.72
CA GLY A 252 8.88 -13.54 0.25
C GLY A 252 8.55 -12.94 -1.11
N HIS A 253 7.33 -13.22 -1.57
CA HIS A 253 6.76 -12.62 -2.76
C HIS A 253 6.28 -11.21 -2.46
N TRP A 254 6.10 -10.40 -3.50
CA TRP A 254 5.43 -9.11 -3.39
C TRP A 254 4.55 -8.85 -4.59
N LEU A 255 3.59 -7.93 -4.45
CA LEU A 255 2.89 -7.34 -5.58
C LEU A 255 3.56 -6.02 -6.01
N GLN A 256 3.55 -5.80 -7.30
CA GLN A 256 3.94 -4.53 -7.90
C GLN A 256 3.08 -4.22 -9.11
N THR A 257 3.27 -3.03 -9.65
CA THR A 257 2.69 -2.64 -10.94
C THR A 257 3.78 -2.40 -11.96
N GLY A 258 3.43 -2.58 -13.24
CA GLY A 258 4.40 -2.51 -14.32
C GLY A 258 5.11 -3.82 -14.58
N THR A 259 6.06 -3.75 -15.50
CA THR A 259 6.63 -4.90 -16.18
C THR A 259 8.05 -5.23 -15.72
N ASP A 260 8.74 -4.29 -15.10
CA ASP A 260 10.12 -4.48 -14.66
C ASP A 260 10.14 -4.82 -13.18
N VAL A 261 10.94 -5.82 -12.80
CA VAL A 261 11.06 -6.24 -11.40
C VAL A 261 11.68 -5.12 -10.58
N ARG A 262 11.01 -4.73 -9.49
CA ARG A 262 11.49 -3.73 -8.53
C ARG A 262 11.43 -4.32 -7.12
N ASN A 263 12.59 -4.71 -6.62
CA ASN A 263 12.72 -5.49 -5.39
C ASN A 263 12.60 -4.61 -4.13
N PRO A 264 11.50 -4.72 -3.36
CA PRO A 264 11.28 -3.89 -2.17
C PRO A 264 12.15 -4.30 -0.96
N TYR A 265 12.68 -5.52 -0.97
CA TYR A 265 13.45 -6.05 0.16
C TYR A 265 14.87 -5.49 0.20
N TYR A 266 15.43 -5.16 -0.97
CA TYR A 266 16.83 -4.78 -1.10
C TYR A 266 17.06 -3.41 -1.74
N GLY A 267 15.99 -2.73 -2.17
CA GLY A 267 16.09 -1.38 -2.71
C GLY A 267 17.03 -1.29 -3.90
N ALA A 268 17.82 -0.23 -3.96
CA ALA A 268 18.77 0.03 -5.02
C ALA A 268 19.88 -1.04 -5.14
N GLU A 269 20.21 -1.76 -4.05
CA GLU A 269 21.29 -2.75 -4.05
C GLU A 269 21.02 -3.92 -4.98
N MET A 270 19.76 -4.37 -5.04
CA MET A 270 19.33 -5.50 -5.87
C MET A 270 17.98 -5.24 -6.52
N LEU A 271 17.79 -4.02 -7.03
CA LEU A 271 16.51 -3.52 -7.54
C LEU A 271 15.87 -4.46 -8.58
N SER A 272 16.67 -5.01 -9.48
CA SER A 272 16.21 -5.90 -10.54
C SER A 272 16.30 -7.39 -10.18
N CYS A 273 16.62 -7.77 -8.93
CA CYS A 273 16.59 -9.18 -8.54
C CYS A 273 15.15 -9.66 -8.48
N GLY A 274 14.83 -10.62 -9.36
CA GLY A 274 13.64 -11.43 -9.26
C GLY A 274 13.08 -11.83 -10.61
N THR A 275 11.95 -12.50 -10.58
CA THR A 275 11.14 -12.89 -11.74
C THR A 275 9.70 -12.52 -11.48
N LEU A 276 8.98 -12.16 -12.54
CA LEU A 276 7.53 -11.96 -12.47
C LEU A 276 6.81 -13.29 -12.62
N GLU A 277 5.78 -13.48 -11.83
CA GLU A 277 4.98 -14.70 -11.81
C GLU A 277 3.49 -14.34 -11.84
N ALA A 278 2.67 -15.28 -12.30
CA ALA A 278 1.24 -15.04 -12.29
C ALA A 278 0.78 -14.95 -10.84
N LEU A 279 -0.17 -14.06 -10.59
CA LEU A 279 -0.77 -13.96 -9.27
C LEU A 279 -1.34 -15.32 -8.82
N ASP A 280 -1.72 -16.22 -9.72
CA ASP A 280 -2.19 -17.57 -9.36
C ASP A 280 -1.07 -18.53 -8.96
N ASP A 281 0.14 -18.33 -9.44
CA ASP A 281 1.29 -19.25 -9.28
C ASP A 281 2.07 -19.03 -7.98
N VAL A 282 1.82 -17.91 -7.28
CA VAL A 282 2.45 -17.68 -5.97
C VAL A 282 2.02 -18.79 -5.01
N LYS A 283 2.99 -19.47 -4.39
CA LYS A 283 2.76 -20.59 -3.48
C LYS A 283 2.52 -20.16 -2.05
#